data_AF-A0A2D4LQF1-F1
#
_entry.id   AF-A0A2D4LQF1-F1
#
_cell.length_a   1.000
_cell.length_b   1.000
_cell.length_c   1.000
_cell.angle_alpha   90.00
_cell.angle_beta   90.00
_cell.angle_gamma   90.00
#
_symmetry.space_group_name_H-M   'P 1'
#
loop_
_entity.id
_entity.type
_entity.pdbx_description
1 polymer ?
#
loop_
_entity_poly.entity_id
_entity_poly.type
_entity_poly.pdbx_seq_one_letter_code
_entity_poly.pdbx_strand_id
1 'polypeptide(L)'
;IAAVFERVLLKLSTPFVIRTKLEASGSESKDKVMEIKGQMIHVPESNCILFLGSPCVDKLDELMGRGLHLSDIPIHDATRDVILVGEQAKAQDGLKKRMDKLKATLERTHQALEE
;
A
#
# COMPACT_ATOMS: atom_id res chain seq x y z
N ILE A 1 10.28 -22.94 -8.11
CA ILE A 1 10.69 -22.50 -9.47
C ILE A 1 12.01 -21.75 -9.30
N ALA A 2 13.09 -22.19 -9.95
CA ALA A 2 14.36 -21.47 -9.88
C ALA A 2 14.24 -20.15 -10.66
N ALA A 3 14.61 -19.03 -10.03
CA ALA A 3 14.65 -17.71 -10.66
C ALA A 3 15.97 -17.56 -11.43
N VAL A 4 16.01 -18.07 -12.65
CA VAL A 4 17.17 -18.02 -13.56
C VAL A 4 16.83 -17.12 -14.74
N PHE A 5 17.83 -16.42 -15.28
CA PHE A 5 17.69 -15.39 -16.33
C PHE A 5 16.79 -15.85 -17.49
N GLU A 6 17.06 -17.00 -18.10
CA GLU A 6 16.31 -17.53 -19.24
C GLU A 6 14.85 -17.80 -18.88
N ARG A 7 14.58 -18.22 -17.64
CA ARG A 7 13.20 -18.47 -17.18
C ARG A 7 12.41 -17.18 -16.99
N VAL A 8 13.08 -16.10 -16.58
CA VAL A 8 12.46 -14.78 -16.48
C VAL A 8 12.11 -14.26 -17.88
N LEU A 9 13.01 -14.43 -18.86
CA LEU A 9 12.76 -14.05 -20.26
C LEU A 9 11.54 -14.77 -20.86
N LEU A 10 11.31 -16.04 -20.51
CA LEU A 10 10.14 -16.80 -20.96
C LEU A 10 8.81 -16.31 -20.36
N LYS A 11 8.83 -15.38 -19.41
CA LYS A 11 7.67 -14.94 -18.62
C LYS A 11 7.52 -13.42 -18.53
N LEU A 12 8.21 -12.65 -19.38
CA LEU A 12 8.17 -11.17 -19.36
C LEU A 12 6.76 -10.57 -19.48
N SER A 13 5.83 -11.27 -20.14
CA SER A 13 4.44 -10.82 -20.31
C SER A 13 3.59 -10.96 -19.05
N THR A 14 4.12 -11.55 -17.96
CA THR A 14 3.40 -11.75 -16.70
C THR A 14 3.94 -10.81 -15.62
N PRO A 15 3.08 -10.30 -14.72
CA PRO A 15 3.55 -9.51 -13.59
C PRO A 15 4.36 -10.38 -12.62
N PHE A 16 5.44 -9.82 -12.08
CA PHE A 16 6.30 -10.45 -11.08
C PHE A 16 6.10 -9.78 -9.73
N VAL A 17 6.31 -10.55 -8.66
CA VAL A 17 6.40 -10.04 -7.30
C VAL A 17 7.77 -10.41 -6.74
N ILE A 18 8.55 -9.41 -6.35
CA ILE A 18 9.81 -9.59 -5.64
C ILE A 18 9.56 -9.30 -4.16
N ARG A 19 10.01 -10.24 -3.31
CA ARG A 19 9.88 -10.12 -1.86
C ARG A 19 11.26 -10.01 -1.23
N THR A 20 11.46 -9.05 -0.34
CA THR A 20 12.70 -8.94 0.44
C THR A 20 12.80 -10.09 1.45
N LYS A 21 14.03 -10.52 1.76
CA LYS A 21 14.26 -11.52 2.81
C LYS A 21 14.09 -10.86 4.18
N LEU A 22 13.60 -11.63 5.15
CA LEU A 22 13.58 -11.19 6.55
C LEU A 22 15.02 -11.27 7.10
N GLU A 23 15.55 -10.14 7.57
CA GLU A 23 16.83 -10.11 8.28
C GLU A 23 16.71 -10.90 9.60
N ALA A 24 17.66 -11.79 9.89
CA ALA A 24 17.64 -12.69 11.04
C ALA A 24 17.84 -11.99 12.41
N SER A 25 17.88 -10.66 12.45
CA SER A 25 18.07 -9.88 13.67
C SER A 25 16.75 -9.76 14.46
N GLY A 26 16.42 -10.81 15.21
CA GLY A 26 15.85 -10.75 16.57
C GLY A 26 14.46 -10.16 16.83
N SER A 27 13.77 -9.56 15.86
CA SER A 27 12.37 -9.11 16.04
C SER A 27 11.48 -9.74 14.97
N GLU A 28 10.68 -10.73 15.35
CA GLU A 28 9.72 -11.44 14.50
C GLU A 28 8.52 -10.57 14.08
N SER A 29 8.75 -9.43 13.42
CA SER A 29 7.65 -8.67 12.82
C SER A 29 7.56 -8.98 11.33
N LYS A 30 6.47 -9.67 10.93
CA LYS A 30 6.11 -9.87 9.51
C LYS A 30 6.03 -8.55 8.73
N ASP A 31 5.82 -7.44 9.44
CA ASP A 31 5.69 -6.09 8.89
C ASP A 31 6.97 -5.53 8.25
N LYS A 32 8.14 -6.17 8.42
CA LYS A 32 9.39 -5.74 7.76
C LYS A 32 9.60 -6.30 6.36
N VAL A 33 8.78 -7.26 5.93
CA VAL A 33 8.90 -7.85 4.60
C VAL A 33 8.25 -6.93 3.58
N MET A 34 9.03 -6.51 2.58
CA MET A 34 8.55 -5.70 1.46
C MET A 34 8.22 -6.61 0.29
N GLU A 35 7.07 -6.38 -0.32
CA GLU A 35 6.74 -6.92 -1.63
C GLU A 35 6.67 -5.79 -2.63
N ILE A 36 7.26 -6.00 -3.80
CA ILE A 36 7.22 -5.08 -4.93
C ILE A 36 6.64 -5.84 -6.10
N LYS A 37 5.53 -5.35 -6.66
CA LYS A 37 4.89 -5.94 -7.83
C LYS A 37 5.19 -5.10 -9.05
N GLY A 38 5.59 -5.75 -10.13
CA GLY A 38 6.08 -5.04 -11.31
C GLY A 38 6.23 -5.92 -12.53
N GLN A 39 6.89 -5.37 -13.53
CA GLN A 39 7.22 -6.05 -14.78
C GLN A 39 8.74 -6.17 -14.93
N MET A 40 9.15 -7.27 -15.56
CA MET A 40 10.52 -7.50 -15.99
C MET A 40 10.63 -7.03 -17.44
N ILE A 41 11.64 -6.22 -17.74
CA ILE A 41 11.89 -5.65 -19.07
C ILE A 41 13.32 -6.05 -19.48
N HIS A 42 13.44 -6.77 -20.59
CA HIS A 42 14.75 -7.11 -21.13
C HIS A 42 15.36 -5.90 -21.83
N VAL A 43 16.60 -5.55 -21.44
CA VAL A 43 17.40 -4.48 -22.04
C VAL A 43 18.57 -5.14 -22.79
N PRO A 44 18.42 -5.43 -24.09
CA PRO A 44 19.39 -6.23 -24.84
C PRO A 44 20.75 -5.56 -24.98
N GLU A 45 20.81 -4.22 -25.00
CA GLU A 45 22.04 -3.44 -25.16
C GLU A 45 23.02 -3.65 -24.00
N SER A 46 22.51 -3.94 -22.80
CA SER A 46 23.30 -4.22 -21.60
C SER A 46 23.21 -5.67 -21.13
N ASN A 47 22.51 -6.54 -21.88
CA ASN A 47 22.22 -7.93 -21.51
C ASN A 47 21.68 -8.07 -20.07
N CYS A 48 20.75 -7.18 -19.70
CA CYS A 48 20.21 -7.09 -18.36
C CYS A 48 18.68 -7.15 -18.36
N ILE A 49 18.10 -7.46 -17.20
CA ILE A 49 16.66 -7.36 -16.96
C ILE A 49 16.44 -6.21 -15.97
N LEU A 50 15.70 -5.19 -16.42
CA LEU A 50 15.21 -4.11 -15.57
C LEU A 50 13.89 -4.54 -14.93
N PHE A 51 13.78 -4.40 -13.62
CA PHE A 51 12.52 -4.60 -12.92
C PHE A 51 11.93 -3.22 -12.56
N LEU A 52 10.75 -2.92 -13.11
CA LEU A 52 9.98 -1.73 -12.77
C LEU A 52 8.73 -2.17 -12.01
N GLY A 53 8.57 -1.70 -10.78
CA GLY A 53 7.45 -2.09 -9.94
C GLY A 53 7.20 -1.12 -8.79
N SER A 54 6.05 -1.33 -8.15
CA SER A 54 5.54 -0.52 -7.06
C SER A 54 5.40 -1.37 -5.79
N PRO A 55 5.59 -0.80 -4.59
CA PRO A 55 5.36 -1.51 -3.34
C PRO A 55 3.91 -2.03 -3.24
N CYS A 56 3.73 -3.28 -2.83
CA CYS A 56 2.42 -3.85 -2.55
C CYS A 56 1.91 -3.37 -1.18
N VAL A 57 1.29 -2.19 -1.15
CA VAL A 57 0.67 -1.58 0.03
C VAL A 57 -0.61 -0.84 -0.36
N ASP A 58 -1.62 -0.85 0.51
CA ASP A 58 -2.88 -0.13 0.30
C ASP A 58 -3.20 0.91 1.39
N LYS A 59 -2.38 0.97 2.46
CA LYS A 59 -2.54 1.87 3.60
C LYS A 59 -1.25 2.60 3.93
N LEU A 60 -1.39 3.83 4.40
CA LEU A 60 -0.26 4.64 4.83
C LEU A 60 0.47 4.01 6.02
N ASP A 61 -0.28 3.45 6.97
CA ASP A 61 0.26 2.78 8.16
C ASP A 61 1.15 1.58 7.80
N GLU A 62 0.80 0.81 6.75
CA GLU A 62 1.60 -0.33 6.29
C GLU A 62 2.90 0.11 5.61
N LEU A 63 2.85 1.20 4.85
CA LEU A 63 4.03 1.80 4.21
C LEU A 63 5.04 2.27 5.27
N MET A 64 4.57 3.00 6.28
CA MET A 64 5.39 3.45 7.42
C MET A 64 5.92 2.27 8.24
N GLY A 65 5.10 1.23 8.47
CA GLY A 65 5.51 0.01 9.17
C GLY A 65 6.69 -0.71 8.48
N ARG A 66 6.81 -0.56 7.15
CA ARG A 66 7.92 -1.08 6.34
C ARG A 66 9.10 -0.09 6.19
N GLY A 67 9.06 1.06 6.87
CA GLY A 67 10.11 2.08 6.83
C GLY A 67 10.13 2.93 5.55
N LEU A 68 9.04 2.93 4.78
CA LEU A 68 8.87 3.80 3.62
C LEU A 68 7.97 4.99 3.95
N HIS A 69 8.10 6.02 3.12
CA HIS A 69 7.29 7.23 3.18
C HIS A 69 6.46 7.39 1.91
N LEU A 70 5.38 8.15 1.98
CA LEU A 70 4.58 8.49 0.80
C LEU A 70 5.41 9.24 -0.27
N SER A 71 6.44 9.98 0.14
CA SER A 71 7.39 10.66 -0.76
C SER A 71 8.23 9.69 -1.60
N ASP A 72 8.39 8.45 -1.15
CA ASP A 72 9.14 7.42 -1.86
C ASP A 72 8.33 6.83 -3.03
N ILE A 73 7.02 7.08 -3.07
CA ILE A 73 6.13 6.70 -4.18
C ILE A 73 5.99 7.90 -5.14
N PRO A 74 6.43 7.77 -6.41
CA PRO A 74 6.32 8.86 -7.39
C PRO A 74 4.88 9.32 -7.62
N ILE A 75 4.69 10.59 -7.99
CA ILE A 75 3.36 11.20 -8.19
C ILE A 75 2.53 10.55 -9.32
N HIS A 76 3.18 9.85 -10.24
CA HIS A 76 2.53 9.19 -11.37
C HIS A 76 2.21 7.70 -11.09
N ASP A 77 2.62 7.19 -9.93
CA ASP A 77 2.32 5.82 -9.53
C ASP A 77 0.92 5.75 -8.91
N ALA A 78 0.04 4.95 -9.51
CA ALA A 78 -1.35 4.80 -9.05
C ALA A 78 -1.47 4.25 -7.61
N THR A 79 -0.46 3.57 -7.09
CA THR A 79 -0.42 3.10 -5.69
C THR A 79 -0.53 4.27 -4.72
N ARG A 80 0.05 5.42 -5.07
CA ARG A 80 -0.03 6.65 -4.28
C ARG A 80 -1.47 7.13 -4.13
N ASP A 81 -2.21 7.14 -5.23
CA ASP A 81 -3.62 7.56 -5.25
C ASP A 81 -4.49 6.61 -4.44
N VAL A 82 -4.24 5.29 -4.55
CA VAL A 82 -4.97 4.28 -3.76
C VAL A 82 -4.79 4.52 -2.26
N ILE A 83 -3.56 4.74 -1.78
CA ILE A 83 -3.28 5.04 -0.37
C ILE A 83 -4.01 6.31 0.07
N LEU A 84 -3.94 7.37 -0.72
CA LEU A 84 -4.57 8.66 -0.39
C LEU A 84 -6.09 8.55 -0.34
N VAL A 85 -6.70 7.82 -1.27
CA VAL A 85 -8.15 7.54 -1.25
C VAL A 85 -8.54 6.75 0.00
N GLY A 86 -7.72 5.77 0.41
CA GLY A 86 -7.91 5.03 1.66
C GLY A 86 -7.89 5.91 2.90
N GLU A 87 -6.91 6.80 3.02
CA GLU A 87 -6.81 7.76 4.14
C GLU A 87 -7.96 8.78 4.12
N GLN A 88 -8.36 9.26 2.94
CA GLN A 88 -9.52 10.14 2.80
C GLN A 88 -10.81 9.43 3.26
N ALA A 89 -11.01 8.17 2.88
CA ALA A 89 -12.17 7.38 3.30
C ALA A 89 -12.19 7.18 4.82
N LYS A 90 -11.04 6.89 5.44
CA LYS A 90 -10.88 6.76 6.89
C LYS A 90 -11.22 8.07 7.62
N ALA A 91 -10.76 9.21 7.10
CA ALA A 91 -11.08 10.53 7.64
C ALA A 91 -12.58 10.86 7.50
N GLN A 92 -13.18 10.56 6.35
CA GLN A 92 -14.62 10.78 6.11
C GLN A 92 -15.50 9.90 7.01
N ASP A 93 -15.16 8.63 7.20
CA ASP A 93 -15.88 7.75 8.12
C ASP A 93 -15.80 8.26 9.57
N GLY A 94 -14.61 8.72 9.98
CA GLY A 94 -14.41 9.36 11.29
C GLY A 94 -15.29 10.61 11.49
N LEU A 95 -15.40 11.45 10.46
CA LEU A 95 -16.27 12.63 10.49
C LEU A 95 -17.75 12.24 10.55
N LYS A 96 -18.18 11.28 9.72
CA LYS A 96 -19.55 10.77 9.68
C LYS A 96 -20.00 10.27 11.06
N LYS A 97 -19.18 9.43 11.71
CA LYS A 97 -19.46 8.93 13.08
C LYS A 97 -19.64 10.05 14.10
N ARG A 98 -18.86 11.14 14.01
CA ARG A 98 -18.99 12.30 14.90
C ARG A 98 -20.28 13.08 14.63
N MET A 99 -20.65 13.23 13.36
CA MET A 99 -21.91 13.87 12.95
C MET A 99 -23.12 13.07 13.44
N ASP A 100 -23.10 11.75 13.28
CA ASP A 100 -24.18 10.87 13.74
C ASP A 100 -24.36 10.97 15.27
N LYS A 101 -23.25 10.98 16.02
CA LYS A 101 -23.29 11.17 17.47
C LYS A 101 -23.85 12.54 17.86
N LEU A 102 -23.43 13.61 17.17
CA LEU A 102 -23.91 14.97 17.44
C LEU A 102 -25.41 15.09 17.16
N LYS A 103 -25.88 14.56 16.03
CA LYS A 103 -27.29 14.51 15.66
C LYS A 103 -28.12 13.79 16.71
N ALA A 104 -27.67 12.60 17.15
CA ALA A 104 -28.36 11.84 18.19
C ALA A 104 -28.39 12.57 19.54
N THR A 105 -27.35 13.32 19.89
CA THR A 105 -27.37 14.16 21.11
C THR A 105 -28.37 15.30 20.97
N LEU A 106 -28.37 15.99 19.83
CA LEU A 106 -29.27 17.12 19.56
C LEU A 106 -30.75 16.69 19.59
N GLU A 107 -31.08 15.56 18.98
CA GLU A 107 -32.42 14.98 19.01
C GLU A 107 -32.88 14.64 20.43
N ARG A 108 -32.01 14.04 21.27
CA ARG A 108 -32.32 13.77 22.68
C ARG A 108 -32.53 15.04 23.50
N THR A 109 -31.68 16.05 23.30
CA THR A 109 -31.81 17.33 24.01
C THR A 109 -33.09 18.06 23.61
N HIS A 110 -33.48 18.00 22.33
CA HIS A 110 -34.74 18.59 21.88
C HIS A 110 -35.96 17.90 22.52
N GLN A 111 -35.98 16.57 22.56
CA GLN A 111 -37.05 15.81 23.22
C GLN A 111 -37.19 16.15 24.71
N ALA A 112 -36.08 16.26 25.43
CA ALA A 112 -36.08 16.59 26.86
C ALA A 112 -36.53 18.04 27.17
N LEU A 113 -36.60 18.93 26.16
CA LEU A 113 -37.11 20.29 26.30
C LEU A 113 -38.62 20.40 25.98
N GLU A 114 -39.20 19.39 25.31
CA GLU A 114 -40.63 19.34 25.00
C GLU A 114 -41.46 18.57 26.05
N GLU A 115 -40.80 17.85 26.96
CA GLU A 115 -41.38 17.27 28.19
C GLU A 115 -41.40 18.28 29.35
#